data_AF-A0A9N9RAJ7-F1
#
_entry.id   AF-A0A9N9RAJ7-F1
#
_cell.length_a   1.000
_cell.length_b   1.000
_cell.length_c   1.000
_cell.angle_alpha   90.00
_cell.angle_beta   90.00
_cell.angle_gamma   90.00
#
_symmetry.space_group_name_H-M   'P 1'
#
loop_
_entity.id
_entity.type
_entity.pdbx_description
1 polymer ?
#
loop_
_entity_poly.entity_id
_entity_poly.type
_entity_poly.pdbx_seq_one_letter_code
_entity_poly.pdbx_strand_id
1 'polypeptide(L)'
;MGDGKHLPSGDPSKKLPFSSSERELIVALVRERPIIEDKRTNAKNIELKKQAWEDLTVAYNSQPYVSQRHSQQLKRCWENIKTQRKKVLSQESTRLLTNDAAVTSNVISQIDKLFDSLNCDTPDLRRGKLHVKNMTARSPHVELFSEMKLKLR
;
A
#
# COMPACT_ATOMS: atom_id res chain seq x y z
N MET A 1 -60.13 9.06 -25.12
CA MET A 1 -59.38 7.79 -25.16
C MET A 1 -58.13 8.03 -25.99
N GLY A 2 -56.92 8.18 -25.49
CA GLY A 2 -56.39 8.34 -24.15
C GLY A 2 -55.05 9.06 -24.30
N ASP A 3 -54.79 10.03 -23.44
CA ASP A 3 -53.56 10.82 -23.42
C ASP A 3 -52.38 9.93 -22.97
N GLY A 4 -51.62 9.44 -23.94
CA GLY A 4 -50.39 8.68 -23.75
C GLY A 4 -49.26 9.60 -23.29
N LYS A 5 -49.15 9.76 -21.96
CA LYS A 5 -48.13 10.55 -21.29
C LYS A 5 -46.76 9.91 -21.55
N HIS A 6 -45.96 10.57 -22.39
CA HIS A 6 -44.55 10.24 -22.57
C HIS A 6 -43.83 10.50 -21.24
N LEU A 7 -43.41 9.44 -20.55
CA LEU A 7 -42.55 9.56 -19.36
C LEU A 7 -41.24 10.23 -19.77
N PRO A 8 -40.72 11.18 -18.97
CA PRO A 8 -39.43 11.79 -19.24
C PRO A 8 -38.32 10.75 -19.05
N SER A 9 -37.68 10.39 -20.17
CA SER A 9 -36.38 9.74 -20.22
C SER A 9 -35.39 10.55 -19.40
N GLY A 10 -35.12 10.09 -18.16
CA GLY A 10 -34.18 10.73 -17.26
C GLY A 10 -32.77 10.75 -17.85
N ASP A 11 -32.17 11.93 -17.83
CA ASP A 11 -30.81 12.24 -18.29
C ASP A 11 -29.77 11.17 -17.90
N PRO A 12 -28.93 10.72 -18.84
CA PRO A 12 -27.79 9.90 -18.48
C PRO A 12 -26.74 10.78 -17.78
N SER A 13 -26.32 10.33 -16.61
CA SER A 13 -24.95 10.53 -16.11
C SER A 13 -24.68 11.78 -15.27
N LYS A 14 -25.43 11.96 -14.17
CA LYS A 14 -24.76 12.35 -12.93
C LYS A 14 -24.11 11.09 -12.35
N LYS A 15 -22.77 10.99 -12.40
CA LYS A 15 -22.03 9.88 -11.77
C LYS A 15 -22.30 9.91 -10.26
N LEU A 16 -23.29 9.16 -9.79
CA LEU A 16 -23.57 9.06 -8.36
C LEU A 16 -22.34 8.44 -7.67
N PRO A 17 -21.76 9.11 -6.65
CA PRO A 17 -20.67 8.53 -5.89
C PRO A 17 -21.17 7.31 -5.10
N PHE A 18 -20.27 6.40 -4.78
CA PHE A 18 -20.58 5.31 -3.84
C PHE A 18 -20.66 5.87 -2.41
N SER A 19 -21.73 5.56 -1.71
CA SER A 19 -21.87 5.82 -0.27
C SER A 19 -20.92 4.93 0.55
N SER A 20 -20.80 5.21 1.85
CA SER A 20 -19.99 4.38 2.76
C SER A 20 -20.54 2.95 2.86
N SER A 21 -21.85 2.80 3.03
CA SER A 21 -22.52 1.49 3.11
C SER A 21 -22.36 0.68 1.83
N GLU A 22 -22.44 1.32 0.66
CA GLU A 22 -22.18 0.65 -0.62
C GLU A 22 -20.72 0.16 -0.71
N ARG A 23 -19.75 0.92 -0.21
CA ARG A 23 -18.33 0.49 -0.19
C ARG A 23 -18.11 -0.67 0.77
N GLU A 24 -18.76 -0.66 1.92
CA GLU A 24 -18.71 -1.77 2.89
C GLU A 24 -19.30 -3.05 2.31
N LEU A 25 -20.43 -2.95 1.61
CA LEU A 25 -21.03 -4.06 0.88
C LEU A 25 -20.07 -4.61 -0.19
N ILE A 26 -19.43 -3.76 -0.98
CA ILE A 26 -18.42 -4.20 -1.97
C ILE A 26 -17.29 -4.96 -1.27
N VAL A 27 -16.79 -4.48 -0.12
CA VAL A 27 -15.74 -5.17 0.65
C VAL A 27 -16.22 -6.55 1.10
N ALA A 28 -17.46 -6.68 1.59
CA ALA A 28 -18.02 -7.96 2.02
C ALA A 28 -18.12 -8.95 0.85
N LEU A 29 -18.69 -8.51 -0.28
CA LEU A 29 -18.87 -9.36 -1.47
C LEU A 29 -17.54 -9.80 -2.10
N VAL A 30 -16.50 -8.95 -2.05
CA VAL A 30 -15.15 -9.34 -2.51
C VAL A 30 -14.52 -10.37 -1.58
N ARG A 31 -14.71 -10.26 -0.25
CA ARG A 31 -14.18 -11.24 0.71
C ARG A 31 -14.75 -12.64 0.52
N GLU A 32 -16.01 -12.74 0.12
CA GLU A 32 -16.65 -14.02 -0.26
C GLU A 32 -16.12 -14.62 -1.56
N ARG A 33 -15.35 -13.84 -2.35
CA ARG A 33 -14.83 -14.23 -3.67
C ARG A 33 -13.31 -14.04 -3.72
N PRO A 34 -12.51 -14.88 -3.02
CA PRO A 34 -11.06 -14.74 -2.94
C PRO A 34 -10.34 -14.70 -4.30
N ILE A 35 -10.94 -15.31 -5.33
CA ILE A 35 -10.43 -15.30 -6.71
C ILE A 35 -10.22 -13.89 -7.27
N ILE A 36 -11.00 -12.90 -6.80
CA ILE A 36 -10.86 -11.50 -7.20
C ILE A 36 -9.50 -10.93 -6.77
N GLU A 37 -8.96 -11.40 -5.64
CA GLU A 37 -7.68 -10.96 -5.09
C GLU A 37 -6.49 -11.86 -5.47
N ASP A 38 -6.74 -12.97 -6.18
CA ASP A 38 -5.67 -13.83 -6.68
C ASP A 38 -4.74 -13.01 -7.58
N LYS A 39 -3.41 -13.19 -7.45
CA LYS A 39 -2.40 -12.46 -8.23
C LYS A 39 -2.05 -13.17 -9.55
N ARG A 40 -2.49 -14.41 -9.75
CA ARG A 40 -2.20 -15.18 -10.98
C ARG A 40 -2.83 -14.52 -12.20
N THR A 41 -2.16 -14.64 -13.35
CA THR A 41 -2.56 -13.99 -14.63
C THR A 41 -2.73 -14.99 -15.77
N ASN A 42 -2.86 -16.29 -15.48
CA ASN A 42 -3.16 -17.28 -16.51
C ASN A 42 -4.58 -17.09 -17.08
N ALA A 43 -4.82 -17.52 -18.32
CA ALA A 43 -6.08 -17.31 -19.03
C ALA A 43 -7.31 -17.80 -18.24
N LYS A 44 -7.18 -18.98 -17.59
CA LYS A 44 -8.23 -19.53 -16.72
C LYS A 44 -8.55 -18.59 -15.55
N ASN A 45 -7.54 -18.04 -14.89
CA ASN A 45 -7.72 -17.14 -13.75
C ASN A 45 -8.33 -15.79 -14.17
N ILE A 46 -7.98 -15.29 -15.36
CA ILE A 46 -8.60 -14.10 -15.94
C ILE A 46 -10.11 -14.32 -16.13
N GLU A 47 -10.52 -15.44 -16.73
CA GLU A 47 -11.94 -15.73 -16.93
C GLU A 47 -12.67 -15.96 -15.61
N LEU A 48 -12.06 -16.67 -14.65
CA LEU A 48 -12.64 -16.87 -13.32
C LEU A 48 -12.83 -15.54 -12.56
N LYS A 49 -11.86 -14.61 -12.66
CA LYS A 49 -12.00 -13.26 -12.11
C LYS A 49 -13.14 -12.51 -12.78
N LYS A 50 -13.22 -12.57 -14.11
CA LYS A 50 -14.29 -11.92 -14.87
C LYS A 50 -15.66 -12.43 -14.40
N GLN A 51 -15.85 -13.74 -14.33
CA GLN A 51 -17.09 -14.34 -13.82
C GLN A 51 -17.40 -13.91 -12.39
N ALA A 52 -16.40 -13.96 -11.49
CA ALA A 52 -16.59 -13.55 -10.09
C ALA A 52 -17.04 -12.09 -9.95
N TRP A 53 -16.59 -11.20 -10.84
CA TRP A 53 -17.04 -9.81 -10.87
C TRP A 53 -18.47 -9.64 -11.41
N GLU A 54 -18.88 -10.46 -12.37
CA GLU A 54 -20.27 -10.46 -12.83
C GLU A 54 -21.21 -11.01 -11.74
N ASP A 55 -20.83 -12.12 -11.09
CA ASP A 55 -21.59 -12.69 -9.96
C ASP A 55 -21.69 -11.69 -8.79
N LEU A 56 -20.60 -10.97 -8.50
CA LEU A 56 -20.60 -9.89 -7.51
C LEU A 56 -21.54 -8.76 -7.90
N THR A 57 -21.58 -8.41 -9.19
CA THR A 57 -22.46 -7.34 -9.70
C THR A 57 -23.91 -7.71 -9.52
N VAL A 58 -24.30 -8.96 -9.79
CA VAL A 58 -25.65 -9.46 -9.54
C VAL A 58 -26.00 -9.37 -8.06
N ALA A 59 -25.13 -9.88 -7.17
CA ALA A 59 -25.36 -9.87 -5.73
C ALA A 59 -25.40 -8.46 -5.12
N TYR A 60 -24.64 -7.52 -5.68
CA TYR A 60 -24.68 -6.12 -5.30
C TYR A 60 -26.01 -5.49 -5.73
N ASN A 61 -26.36 -5.63 -7.01
CA ASN A 61 -27.55 -5.03 -7.61
C ASN A 61 -28.87 -5.63 -7.08
N SER A 62 -28.84 -6.82 -6.47
CA SER A 62 -30.00 -7.40 -5.80
C SER A 62 -30.32 -6.77 -4.44
N GLN A 63 -29.45 -5.89 -3.92
CA GLN A 63 -29.70 -5.20 -2.65
C GLN A 63 -30.68 -4.03 -2.83
N PRO A 64 -31.66 -3.85 -1.94
CA PRO A 64 -32.72 -2.84 -2.14
C PRO A 64 -32.26 -1.39 -1.90
N TYR A 65 -31.12 -1.19 -1.25
CA TYR A 65 -30.58 0.13 -0.85
C TYR A 65 -29.37 0.59 -1.68
N VAL A 66 -29.09 -0.07 -2.81
CA VAL A 66 -27.97 0.32 -3.69
C VAL A 66 -28.45 0.98 -4.98
N SER A 67 -27.61 1.83 -5.55
CA SER A 67 -27.79 2.23 -6.95
C SER A 67 -27.29 1.13 -7.87
N GLN A 68 -28.01 0.83 -8.95
CA GLN A 68 -27.59 -0.16 -9.94
C GLN A 68 -26.22 0.21 -10.55
N ARG A 69 -25.28 -0.75 -10.58
CA ARG A 69 -23.92 -0.56 -11.12
C ARG A 69 -23.54 -1.67 -12.09
N HIS A 70 -22.60 -1.37 -12.96
CA HIS A 70 -21.94 -2.35 -13.82
C HIS A 70 -20.61 -2.84 -13.21
N SER A 71 -20.15 -4.02 -13.62
CA SER A 71 -18.97 -4.68 -13.04
C SER A 71 -17.71 -3.81 -13.05
N GLN A 72 -17.50 -3.00 -14.10
CA GLN A 72 -16.37 -2.07 -14.18
C GLN A 72 -16.41 -0.94 -13.14
N GLN A 73 -17.61 -0.45 -12.75
CA GLN A 73 -17.75 0.55 -11.69
C GLN A 73 -17.37 -0.03 -10.33
N LEU A 74 -17.80 -1.27 -10.06
CA LEU A 74 -17.48 -1.97 -8.81
C LEU A 74 -15.99 -2.28 -8.72
N LYS A 75 -15.36 -2.74 -9.81
CA LYS A 75 -13.91 -2.89 -9.94
C LYS A 75 -13.17 -1.60 -9.59
N ARG A 76 -13.55 -0.49 -10.23
CA ARG A 76 -12.91 0.81 -9.97
C ARG A 76 -13.10 1.26 -8.52
N CYS A 77 -14.29 1.05 -7.94
CA CYS A 77 -14.55 1.36 -6.54
C CYS A 77 -13.63 0.54 -5.61
N TRP A 78 -13.48 -0.76 -5.87
CA TRP A 78 -12.58 -1.63 -5.14
C TRP A 78 -11.11 -1.19 -5.20
N GLU A 79 -10.60 -0.85 -6.40
CA GLU A 79 -9.24 -0.32 -6.55
C GLU A 79 -9.05 0.99 -5.77
N ASN A 80 -10.06 1.86 -5.77
CA ASN A 80 -10.03 3.09 -4.97
C ASN A 80 -10.00 2.79 -3.46
N ILE A 81 -10.79 1.82 -2.99
CA ILE A 81 -10.78 1.38 -1.58
C ILE A 81 -9.38 0.87 -1.18
N LYS A 82 -8.76 0.01 -2.00
CA LYS A 82 -7.40 -0.48 -1.75
C LYS A 82 -6.39 0.66 -1.71
N THR A 83 -6.48 1.59 -2.66
CA THR A 83 -5.58 2.75 -2.73
C THR A 83 -5.72 3.63 -1.50
N GLN A 84 -6.96 3.91 -1.07
CA GLN A 84 -7.22 4.69 0.13
C GLN A 84 -6.70 4.00 1.39
N ARG A 85 -6.88 2.68 1.51
CA ARG A 85 -6.31 1.90 2.63
C ARG A 85 -4.78 1.99 2.68
N LYS A 86 -4.11 1.86 1.55
CA LYS A 86 -2.64 2.03 1.47
C LYS A 86 -2.20 3.43 1.89
N LYS A 87 -2.95 4.46 1.49
CA LYS A 87 -2.66 5.85 1.86
C LYS A 87 -2.78 6.05 3.37
N VAL A 88 -3.84 5.55 4.00
CA VAL A 88 -4.02 5.64 5.46
C VAL A 88 -2.89 4.92 6.20
N LEU A 89 -2.52 3.71 5.78
CA LEU A 89 -1.40 2.96 6.38
C LEU A 89 -0.06 3.69 6.23
N SER A 90 0.20 4.27 5.05
CA SER A 90 1.40 5.06 4.82
C SER A 90 1.43 6.33 5.67
N GLN A 91 0.30 7.03 5.80
CA GLN A 91 0.20 8.24 6.62
C GLN A 91 0.37 7.93 8.11
N GLU A 92 -0.18 6.81 8.59
CA GLU A 92 0.03 6.34 9.96
C GLU A 92 1.50 5.98 10.20
N SER A 93 2.12 5.25 9.27
CA SER A 93 3.56 4.96 9.34
C SER A 93 4.40 6.23 9.38
N THR A 94 4.11 7.23 8.52
CA THR A 94 4.80 8.52 8.55
C THR A 94 4.57 9.26 9.86
N ARG A 95 3.35 9.26 10.41
CA ARG A 95 3.01 9.93 11.66
C ARG A 95 3.76 9.35 12.86
N LEU A 96 3.84 8.01 12.94
CA LEU A 96 4.64 7.32 13.95
C LEU A 96 6.14 7.63 13.77
N LEU A 97 6.63 7.59 12.52
CA LEU A 97 8.01 7.95 12.20
C LEU A 97 8.33 9.41 12.53
N THR A 98 7.44 10.39 12.40
CA THR A 98 7.74 11.79 12.76
C THR A 98 8.02 11.99 14.25
N ASN A 99 7.45 11.16 15.13
CA ASN A 99 7.75 11.21 16.56
C ASN A 99 9.11 10.56 16.87
N ASP A 100 9.45 9.47 16.17
CA ASP A 100 10.70 8.73 16.38
C ASP A 100 11.88 9.20 15.52
N ALA A 101 11.66 9.95 14.44
CA ALA A 101 12.70 10.37 13.50
C ALA A 101 13.59 11.48 14.07
N ALA A 102 13.04 12.38 14.89
CA ALA A 102 13.84 13.37 15.60
C ALA A 102 14.75 12.70 16.65
N VAL A 103 14.22 11.70 17.35
CA VAL A 103 14.97 10.90 18.34
C VAL A 103 16.04 10.07 17.63
N THR A 104 15.68 9.38 16.53
CA THR A 104 16.60 8.55 15.75
C THR A 104 17.70 9.39 15.11
N SER A 105 17.38 10.58 14.56
CA SER A 105 18.38 11.50 14.00
C SER A 105 19.35 12.02 15.07
N ASN A 106 18.85 12.37 16.25
CA ASN A 106 19.69 12.81 17.37
C ASN A 106 20.60 11.68 17.89
N VAL A 107 20.08 10.45 17.98
CA VAL A 107 20.85 9.26 18.36
C VAL A 107 21.88 8.90 17.29
N ILE A 108 21.53 8.91 16.00
CA ILE A 108 22.47 8.69 14.89
C ILE A 108 23.60 9.73 14.94
N SER A 109 23.27 11.01 15.12
CA SER A 109 24.28 12.08 15.24
C SER A 109 25.21 11.89 16.44
N GLN A 110 24.68 11.40 17.57
CA GLN A 110 25.50 11.08 18.74
C GLN A 110 26.42 9.89 18.50
N ILE A 111 25.94 8.85 17.80
CA ILE A 111 26.74 7.68 17.41
C ILE A 111 27.85 8.09 16.44
N ASP A 112 27.56 8.92 15.44
CA ASP A 112 28.55 9.43 14.49
C ASP A 112 29.65 10.23 15.21
N LYS A 113 29.28 11.12 16.13
CA LYS A 113 30.23 11.88 16.96
C LYS A 113 31.10 10.99 17.84
N LEU A 114 30.53 9.92 18.40
CA LEU A 114 31.26 8.94 19.20
C LEU A 114 32.25 8.16 18.33
N PHE A 115 31.84 7.77 17.13
CA PHE A 115 32.68 7.03 16.21
C PHE A 115 33.85 7.87 15.68
N ASP A 116 33.61 9.14 15.38
CA ASP A 116 34.64 10.09 14.96
C ASP A 116 35.63 10.42 16.09
N SER A 117 35.16 10.51 17.35
CA SER A 117 36.03 10.80 18.50
C SER A 117 36.92 9.61 18.90
N LEU A 118 36.41 8.37 18.78
CA LEU A 118 37.17 7.15 19.05
C LEU A 118 38.22 6.83 17.97
N ASN A 119 38.05 7.36 16.75
CA ASN A 119 38.94 7.13 15.61
C ASN A 119 39.82 8.33 15.25
N CYS A 120 39.97 9.30 16.16
CA CYS A 120 40.69 10.56 15.92
C CYS A 120 42.16 10.42 15.46
N ASP A 121 42.77 9.24 15.62
CA ASP A 121 44.12 8.92 15.17
C ASP A 121 44.20 8.16 13.83
N THR A 122 43.07 7.90 13.16
CA THR A 122 43.10 7.34 11.79
C THR A 122 43.33 8.43 10.74
N PRO A 123 44.24 8.21 9.76
CA PRO A 123 44.62 9.22 8.77
C PRO A 123 43.46 9.71 7.87
N ASP A 124 42.34 8.98 7.81
CA ASP A 124 41.19 9.29 6.98
C ASP A 124 40.35 10.49 7.46
N LEU A 125 40.33 10.80 8.77
CA LEU A 125 39.62 11.98 9.28
C LEU A 125 40.32 13.31 8.93
N ARG A 126 41.65 13.31 8.75
CA ARG A 126 42.40 14.53 8.36
C ARG A 126 42.00 15.09 6.98
N ARG A 127 41.30 14.29 6.16
CA ARG A 127 40.79 14.69 4.84
C ARG A 127 39.32 15.13 4.84
N GLY A 128 38.71 15.30 6.02
CA GLY A 128 37.36 15.88 6.15
C GLY A 128 36.22 14.99 5.64
N LYS A 129 36.42 13.67 5.57
CA LYS A 129 35.40 12.73 5.08
C LYS A 129 34.81 11.92 6.25
N LEU A 130 33.50 12.05 6.46
CA LEU A 130 32.73 11.28 7.45
C LEU A 130 32.87 9.76 7.20
N HIS A 131 33.23 8.99 8.22
CA HIS A 131 33.57 7.57 8.09
C HIS A 131 32.42 6.70 7.55
N VAL A 132 31.17 7.04 7.91
CA VAL A 132 29.95 6.34 7.45
C VAL A 132 29.85 6.21 5.92
N LYS A 133 30.53 7.07 5.15
CA LYS A 133 30.51 7.04 3.69
C LYS A 133 31.64 6.20 3.05
N ASN A 134 32.58 5.66 3.84
CA ASN A 134 33.76 4.94 3.34
C ASN A 134 33.95 3.54 3.97
N MET A 135 32.88 2.92 4.48
CA MET A 135 32.91 1.49 4.79
C MET A 135 33.13 0.71 3.49
N THR A 136 34.30 0.09 3.36
CA THR A 136 34.60 -0.81 2.25
C THR A 136 34.71 -2.23 2.77
N ALA A 137 34.62 -3.23 1.89
CA ALA A 137 34.71 -4.63 2.27
C ALA A 137 36.06 -5.02 2.94
N ARG A 138 37.07 -4.14 2.88
CA ARG A 138 38.40 -4.32 3.49
C ARG A 138 38.57 -3.53 4.79
N SER A 139 37.52 -2.90 5.29
CA SER A 139 37.60 -2.17 6.56
C SER A 139 37.79 -3.17 7.71
N PRO A 140 38.73 -2.93 8.64
CA PRO A 140 39.11 -3.93 9.67
C PRO A 140 37.94 -4.44 10.53
N HIS A 141 36.93 -3.60 10.78
CA HIS A 141 35.75 -3.99 11.54
C HIS A 141 34.81 -4.93 10.78
N VAL A 142 34.81 -4.91 9.43
CA VAL A 142 34.02 -5.82 8.58
C VAL A 142 34.64 -7.23 8.59
N GLU A 143 35.98 -7.30 8.60
CA GLU A 143 36.72 -8.56 8.77
C GLU A 143 36.49 -9.14 10.17
N LEU A 144 36.63 -8.32 11.23
CA LEU A 144 36.38 -8.76 12.61
C LEU A 144 34.96 -9.31 12.80
N PHE A 145 33.95 -8.67 12.19
CA PHE A 145 32.57 -9.13 12.26
C PHE A 145 32.34 -10.45 11.50
N SER A 146 33.08 -10.66 10.41
CA SER A 146 33.06 -11.91 9.65
C SER A 146 33.72 -13.05 10.44
N GLU A 147 34.83 -12.78 11.12
CA GLU A 147 35.49 -13.73 12.02
C GLU A 147 34.63 -14.09 13.23
N MET A 148 33.94 -13.11 13.84
CA MET A 148 33.02 -13.37 14.96
C MET A 148 31.86 -14.28 14.55
N LYS A 149 31.30 -14.11 13.34
CA LYS A 149 30.26 -15.00 12.82
C LYS A 149 30.76 -16.43 12.58
N LEU A 150 32.04 -16.61 12.27
CA LEU A 150 32.64 -17.92 12.07
C LEU A 150 32.91 -18.64 13.40
N LYS A 151 33.23 -17.90 14.48
CA LYS A 151 33.45 -18.48 15.82
C LYS A 151 32.16 -18.89 16.56
N LEU A 152 30.99 -18.56 16.02
CA LEU A 152 29.68 -18.91 16.56
C LEU A 152 29.03 -20.12 15.85
N ARG A 153 29.81 -20.88 15.08
CA ARG A 153 29.40 -22.15 14.48
C ARG A 153 30.17 -23.32 15.08
#